data_AF-A0A1P8M657-F1
#
_entry.id   AF-A0A1P8M657-F1
#
_cell.length_a   1.000
_cell.length_b   1.000
_cell.length_c   1.000
_cell.angle_alpha   90.00
_cell.angle_beta   90.00
_cell.angle_gamma   90.00
#
_symmetry.space_group_name_H-M   'P 1'
#
loop_
_entity.id
_entity.type
_entity.pdbx_description
1 polymer ?
#
loop_
_entity_poly.entity_id
_entity_poly.type
_entity_poly.pdbx_seq_one_letter_code
_entity_poly.pdbx_strand_id
1 'polypeptide(L)'
;MRGDGTDAYREWAAVYVLGSLDPRERREFEKHIIECSSCAAVVSEFAALPALLSTLPDDEALTLGRGGKPHAPPELLKALTGKIRHRRRRPSG
;
A
#
# COMPACT_ATOMS: atom_id res chain seq x y z
N MET A 1 15.54 9.83 -10.20
CA MET A 1 14.65 10.84 -10.81
C MET A 1 13.73 11.32 -9.69
N ARG A 2 13.81 12.59 -9.30
CA ARG A 2 12.92 13.16 -8.27
C ARG A 2 11.71 13.72 -9.01
N GLY A 3 10.55 13.08 -8.88
CA GLY A 3 9.30 13.65 -9.38
C GLY A 3 9.07 15.02 -8.74
N ASP A 4 8.50 15.94 -9.49
CA ASP A 4 8.01 17.18 -8.90
C ASP A 4 6.96 16.88 -7.82
N GLY A 5 6.65 17.84 -6.95
CA GLY A 5 5.67 17.62 -5.88
C GLY A 5 4.27 17.20 -6.40
N THR A 6 3.95 17.51 -7.66
CA THR A 6 2.70 17.13 -8.32
C THR A 6 2.62 15.65 -8.69
N ASP A 7 3.74 15.00 -9.02
CA ASP A 7 3.79 13.57 -9.35
C ASP A 7 3.44 12.70 -8.12
N ALA A 8 3.96 13.07 -6.94
CA ALA A 8 3.66 12.39 -5.69
C ALA A 8 2.15 12.46 -5.34
N TYR A 9 1.50 13.61 -5.56
CA TYR A 9 0.06 13.74 -5.30
C TYR A 9 -0.79 12.93 -6.29
N ARG A 10 -0.34 12.75 -7.54
CA ARG A 10 -1.05 11.86 -8.50
C ARG A 10 -1.02 10.41 -8.03
N GLU A 11 0.10 9.95 -7.47
CA GLU A 11 0.20 8.60 -6.89
C GLU A 11 -0.73 8.42 -5.68
N TRP A 12 -0.96 9.48 -4.90
CA TRP A 12 -1.82 9.44 -3.71
C TRP A 12 -3.31 9.36 -4.03
N ALA A 13 -3.76 9.78 -5.22
CA ALA A 13 -5.17 9.89 -5.56
C ALA A 13 -5.95 8.56 -5.40
N ALA A 14 -5.37 7.43 -5.84
CA ALA A 14 -6.01 6.11 -5.68
C ALA A 14 -6.12 5.70 -4.21
N VAL A 15 -5.06 5.93 -3.44
CA VAL A 15 -4.96 5.57 -2.02
C VAL A 15 -5.88 6.45 -1.17
N TYR A 16 -6.04 7.71 -1.54
CA TYR A 16 -6.99 8.64 -0.95
C TYR A 16 -8.44 8.15 -1.10
N VAL A 17 -8.83 7.76 -2.32
CA VAL A 17 -10.19 7.26 -2.63
C VAL A 17 -10.51 5.99 -1.86
N LEU A 18 -9.53 5.08 -1.72
CA LEU A 18 -9.68 3.85 -0.93
C LEU A 18 -9.56 4.09 0.59
N GLY A 19 -9.23 5.32 1.01
CA GLY A 19 -9.14 5.70 2.41
C GLY A 19 -7.90 5.17 3.15
N SER A 20 -6.84 4.81 2.42
CA SER A 20 -5.64 4.18 2.98
C SER A 20 -4.48 5.15 3.24
N LEU A 21 -4.66 6.45 3.01
CA LEU A 21 -3.70 7.48 3.42
C LEU A 21 -3.71 7.64 4.94
N ASP A 22 -2.54 7.96 5.51
CA ASP A 22 -2.50 8.35 6.92
C ASP A 22 -3.20 9.71 7.15
N PRO A 23 -3.60 10.04 8.39
CA PRO A 23 -4.36 11.27 8.65
C PRO A 23 -3.64 12.57 8.25
N ARG A 24 -2.30 12.62 8.35
CA ARG A 24 -1.48 13.76 7.93
C ARG A 24 -1.44 13.85 6.41
N GLU A 25 -1.17 12.75 5.73
CA GLU A 25 -1.17 12.67 4.26
C GLU A 25 -2.52 13.05 3.67
N ARG A 26 -3.62 12.54 4.24
CA ARG A 26 -4.99 12.89 3.81
C ARG A 26 -5.24 14.39 3.88
N ARG A 27 -4.94 15.04 5.00
CA ARG A 27 -5.13 16.50 5.15
C ARG A 27 -4.26 17.31 4.20
N GLU A 28 -3.05 16.81 3.90
CA GLU A 28 -2.16 17.44 2.94
C GLU A 28 -2.74 17.34 1.52
N PHE A 29 -3.22 16.16 1.14
CA PHE A 29 -3.83 15.92 -0.15
C PHE A 29 -5.14 16.69 -0.36
N GLU A 30 -5.98 16.78 0.67
CA GLU A 30 -7.23 17.55 0.63
C GLU A 30 -7.00 19.04 0.38
N LYS A 31 -5.90 19.61 0.90
CA LYS A 31 -5.51 21.00 0.57
C LYS A 31 -5.10 21.12 -0.90
N HIS A 32 -4.34 20.15 -1.40
CA HIS A 32 -3.85 20.16 -2.77
C HIS A 32 -4.98 20.00 -3.81
N ILE A 33 -5.94 19.08 -3.59
CA ILE A 33 -6.99 18.77 -4.59
C ILE A 33 -7.94 19.95 -4.84
N ILE A 34 -8.09 20.85 -3.86
CA ILE A 34 -8.87 22.09 -4.01
C ILE A 34 -8.23 23.03 -5.04
N GLU A 35 -6.90 23.02 -5.12
CA GLU A 35 -6.11 23.94 -5.96
C GLU A 35 -5.62 23.29 -7.26
N CYS A 36 -5.73 21.96 -7.39
CA CYS A 36 -5.20 21.20 -8.51
C CYS A 36 -6.26 20.39 -9.27
N SER A 37 -6.73 20.95 -10.39
CA SER A 37 -7.75 20.30 -11.25
C SER A 37 -7.29 18.98 -11.87
N SER A 38 -5.99 18.81 -12.12
CA SER A 38 -5.45 17.56 -12.67
C SER A 38 -5.50 16.42 -11.65
N CYS A 39 -5.29 16.69 -10.37
CA CYS A 39 -5.45 15.71 -9.29
C CYS A 39 -6.93 15.44 -8.98
N ALA A 40 -7.80 16.46 -9.07
CA ALA A 40 -9.25 16.28 -8.98
C ALA A 40 -9.81 15.37 -10.09
N ALA A 41 -9.28 15.48 -11.31
CA ALA A 41 -9.63 14.59 -12.41
C ALA A 41 -9.25 13.13 -12.12
N VAL A 42 -8.03 12.88 -11.62
CA VAL A 42 -7.58 11.52 -11.27
C VAL A 42 -8.45 10.92 -10.14
N VAL A 43 -8.81 11.71 -9.12
CA VAL A 43 -9.75 11.23 -8.08
C VAL A 43 -11.11 10.88 -8.68
N SER A 44 -11.60 11.67 -9.64
CA SER A 44 -12.87 11.41 -10.32
C SER A 44 -12.84 10.11 -11.13
N GLU A 45 -11.70 9.76 -11.75
CA GLU A 45 -11.51 8.47 -12.44
C GLU A 45 -11.67 7.27 -11.49
N PHE A 46 -11.26 7.42 -10.23
CA PHE A 46 -11.33 6.36 -9.21
C PHE A 46 -12.60 6.37 -8.35
N ALA A 47 -13.43 7.42 -8.42
CA ALA A 47 -14.55 7.63 -7.50
C ALA A 47 -15.59 6.50 -7.47
N ALA A 48 -15.71 5.72 -8.56
CA ALA A 48 -16.60 4.56 -8.62
C ALA A 48 -16.07 3.31 -7.91
N LEU A 49 -14.75 3.21 -7.67
CA LEU A 49 -14.13 2.00 -7.13
C LEU A 49 -14.63 1.62 -5.73
N PRO A 50 -14.76 2.53 -4.75
CA PRO A 50 -15.22 2.14 -3.41
C PRO A 50 -16.61 1.50 -3.43
N ALA A 51 -17.53 2.03 -4.26
CA ALA A 51 -18.86 1.47 -4.40
C ALA A 51 -18.83 0.09 -5.08
N LEU A 52 -18.02 -0.07 -6.13
CA LEU A 52 -17.85 -1.35 -6.81
C LEU A 52 -17.26 -2.41 -5.87
N LEU A 53 -16.22 -2.06 -5.11
CA LEU A 53 -15.56 -2.96 -4.15
C LEU A 53 -16.48 -3.33 -2.98
N SER A 54 -17.41 -2.44 -2.59
CA SER A 54 -18.39 -2.72 -1.53
C SER A 54 -19.42 -3.78 -1.91
N THR A 55 -19.48 -4.19 -3.19
CA THR A 55 -20.36 -5.30 -3.63
C THR A 55 -19.76 -6.67 -3.32
N LEU A 56 -18.46 -6.73 -3.02
CA LEU A 56 -17.77 -7.96 -2.67
C LEU A 56 -17.88 -8.22 -1.16
N PRO A 57 -18.42 -9.37 -0.72
CA PRO A 57 -18.45 -9.72 0.70
C PRO A 57 -17.04 -9.82 1.29
N ASP A 58 -16.88 -9.41 2.55
CA ASP A 58 -15.57 -9.37 3.23
C ASP A 58 -14.88 -10.74 3.27
N ASP A 59 -15.63 -11.84 3.48
CA ASP A 59 -15.08 -13.19 3.51
C ASP A 59 -14.53 -13.63 2.16
N GLU A 60 -15.22 -13.27 1.08
CA GLU A 60 -14.79 -13.51 -0.30
C GLU A 60 -13.55 -12.67 -0.64
N ALA A 61 -13.56 -11.38 -0.29
CA ALA A 61 -12.43 -10.48 -0.46
C ALA A 61 -11.16 -10.99 0.25
N LEU A 62 -11.30 -11.45 1.50
CA LEU A 62 -10.20 -12.04 2.26
C LEU A 62 -9.72 -13.36 1.66
N THR A 63 -10.62 -14.16 1.10
CA THR A 63 -10.25 -15.42 0.43
C THR A 63 -9.45 -15.15 -0.84
N LEU A 64 -9.87 -14.18 -1.66
CA LEU A 64 -9.14 -13.74 -2.86
C LEU A 64 -7.76 -13.14 -2.52
N GLY A 65 -7.69 -12.29 -1.49
CA GLY A 65 -6.44 -11.67 -1.05
C GLY A 65 -5.41 -12.66 -0.50
N ARG A 66 -5.86 -13.76 0.12
CA ARG A 66 -4.98 -14.84 0.63
C ARG A 66 -4.37 -15.72 -0.45
N GLY A 67 -4.87 -15.66 -1.69
CA GLY A 67 -4.24 -16.30 -2.85
C GLY A 67 -2.86 -15.72 -3.20
N GLY A 68 -2.56 -14.50 -2.74
CA GLY A 68 -1.24 -13.90 -2.79
C GLY A 68 -0.31 -14.53 -1.76
N LYS A 69 0.51 -15.50 -2.17
CA LYS A 69 1.61 -16.03 -1.34
C LYS A 69 2.44 -14.85 -0.81
N PRO A 70 2.75 -14.75 0.50
CA PRO A 70 3.74 -13.80 0.98
C PRO A 70 5.04 -14.01 0.21
N HIS A 71 5.42 -13.05 -0.64
CA HIS A 71 6.67 -13.14 -1.37
C HIS A 71 7.82 -12.75 -0.45
N ALA A 72 8.15 -13.61 0.51
CA ALA A 72 9.49 -13.61 1.07
C ALA A 72 10.41 -14.19 -0.01
N PRO A 73 11.43 -13.45 -0.49
CA PRO A 73 12.43 -14.04 -1.37
C PRO A 73 13.01 -15.28 -0.68
N PRO A 74 13.15 -16.42 -1.38
CA PRO A 74 13.67 -17.65 -0.77
C PRO A 74 15.05 -17.45 -0.12
N GLU A 75 15.83 -16.49 -0.62
CA GLU A 75 17.11 -16.09 -0.03
C GLU A 75 16.98 -15.46 1.36
N LEU A 76 15.90 -14.71 1.62
CA LEU A 76 15.62 -14.16 2.94
C LEU A 76 15.33 -15.27 3.95
N LEU A 77 14.54 -16.28 3.54
CA LEU A 77 14.25 -17.46 4.37
C LEU A 77 15.52 -18.28 4.65
N LYS A 78 16.37 -18.49 3.64
CA LYS A 78 17.68 -19.14 3.81
C LYS A 78 18.61 -18.36 4.74
N ALA A 79 18.68 -17.04 4.59
CA ALA A 79 19.50 -16.19 5.45
C ALA A 79 19.01 -16.22 6.91
N LEU A 80 17.69 -16.15 7.13
CA LEU A 80 17.10 -16.22 8.48
C LEU A 80 17.32 -17.58 9.14
N THR A 81 17.10 -18.68 8.41
CA THR A 81 17.38 -20.03 8.92
C THR A 81 18.87 -20.24 9.21
N GLY A 82 19.76 -19.70 8.37
CA GLY A 82 21.20 -19.66 8.61
C GLY A 82 21.57 -18.90 9.89
N LYS A 83 21.00 -17.71 10.10
CA LYS A 83 21.22 -16.90 11.32
C LYS A 83 20.75 -17.61 12.59
N ILE A 84 19.56 -18.24 12.57
CA ILE A 84 19.03 -19.00 13.71
C ILE A 84 19.94 -20.19 14.05
N ARG A 85 20.41 -20.94 13.03
CA ARG A 85 21.36 -22.05 13.21
C ARG A 85 22.68 -21.56 13.79
N HIS A 86 23.22 -20.44 13.31
CA HIS A 86 24.47 -19.90 13.81
C HIS A 86 24.36 -19.46 15.28
N ARG A 87 23.23 -18.86 15.67
CA ARG A 87 22.96 -18.45 17.05
C ARG A 87 22.85 -19.64 18.00
N ARG A 88 22.23 -20.76 17.57
CA ARG A 88 22.19 -22.01 18.36
C ARG A 88 23.56 -22.69 18.50
N ARG A 89 24.42 -22.52 17.51
CA ARG A 89 25.78 -23.12 17.49
C ARG A 89 26.81 -22.35 18.30
N ARG A 90 26.53 -21.09 18.67
CA ARG A 90 27.36 -20.37 19.63
C ARG A 90 26.88 -20.76 21.03
N PRO A 91 27.62 -21.59 21.79
CA PRO A 91 27.31 -21.75 23.21
C PRO A 91 27.43 -20.38 23.87
N SER A 92 26.43 -20.03 24.66
CA SER A 92 26.48 -18.85 25.53
C SER A 92 27.53 -19.13 26.60
N GLY A 93 28.76 -18.73 26.32
CA GLY A 93 29.82 -18.55 27.32
C GLY A 93 29.68 -17.19 27.96
#